data_AF-A0A8J5VCP6-F1
#
_entry.id   AF-A0A8J5VCP6-F1
#
_cell.length_a   1.000
_cell.length_b   1.000
_cell.length_c   1.000
_cell.angle_alpha   90.00
_cell.angle_beta   90.00
_cell.angle_gamma   90.00
#
_symmetry.space_group_name_H-M   'P 1'
#
loop_
_entity.id
_entity.type
_entity.pdbx_description
1 polymer ?
#
loop_
_entity_poly.entity_id
_entity_poly.type
_entity_poly.pdbx_seq_one_letter_code
_entity_poly.pdbx_strand_id
1 'polypeptide(L)'
;MNKRAKEGKYKGKKLSSVCHFFGYQARGSLPSNFDCDYAYVLGHISMHILVAGLNGYMATVTNLNDLTNKWRCAAVPLTAMMSVKRHLRSPGAVPTGKPVIHPSPVDLQGKAYAVLREKASSFLLDDFYRTPGGIQFNGFEADVKPITLTVEDQDYLGDIEILQEYLEKVRSMVKPGCSREILKAAINSMSSVKDVLEVMSAPLNTELPLYNLN
;
A
#
# COMPACT_ATOMS: atom_id res chain seq x y z
N MET A 1 -36.03 8.57 -9.12
CA MET A 1 -36.46 9.56 -10.14
C MET A 1 -37.97 9.58 -10.36
N ASN A 2 -38.64 8.45 -10.66
CA ASN A 2 -40.09 8.40 -10.92
C ASN A 2 -40.94 9.04 -9.81
N LYS A 3 -40.62 8.79 -8.53
CA LYS A 3 -41.28 9.44 -7.39
C LYS A 3 -41.16 10.97 -7.43
N ARG A 4 -39.95 11.50 -7.66
CA ARG A 4 -39.69 12.95 -7.75
C ARG A 4 -40.39 13.61 -8.93
N ALA A 5 -40.55 12.90 -10.06
CA ALA A 5 -41.29 13.38 -11.21
C ALA A 5 -42.80 13.49 -10.90
N LYS A 6 -43.38 12.49 -10.23
CA LYS A 6 -44.79 12.53 -9.78
C LYS A 6 -45.07 13.68 -8.81
N GLU A 7 -44.11 13.99 -7.93
CA GLU A 7 -44.18 15.11 -6.99
C GLU A 7 -43.88 16.49 -7.63
N GLY A 8 -43.61 16.55 -8.95
CA GLY A 8 -43.25 17.81 -9.63
C GLY A 8 -41.86 18.38 -9.29
N LYS A 9 -41.05 17.66 -8.49
CA LYS A 9 -39.70 18.06 -8.04
C LYS A 9 -38.58 17.72 -9.03
N TYR A 10 -38.90 17.05 -10.13
CA TYR A 10 -37.96 16.75 -11.21
C TYR A 10 -38.56 17.17 -12.55
N LYS A 11 -37.95 18.16 -13.19
CA LYS A 11 -38.37 18.73 -14.47
C LYS A 11 -37.52 18.25 -15.66
N GLY A 12 -36.52 17.40 -15.41
CA GLY A 12 -35.63 16.88 -16.45
C GLY A 12 -36.30 15.79 -17.30
N LYS A 13 -35.66 15.43 -18.41
CA LYS A 13 -36.12 14.33 -19.27
C LYS A 13 -36.07 12.98 -18.53
N LYS A 14 -36.79 11.98 -19.03
CA LYS A 14 -36.72 10.60 -18.50
C LYS A 14 -35.26 10.15 -18.46
N LEU A 15 -34.80 9.70 -17.29
CA LEU A 15 -33.45 9.16 -17.13
C LEU A 15 -33.33 7.88 -17.96
N SER A 16 -32.38 7.87 -18.90
CA SER A 16 -32.01 6.70 -19.70
C SER A 16 -30.62 6.26 -19.28
N SER A 17 -30.51 5.09 -18.66
CA SER A 17 -29.24 4.55 -18.16
C SER A 17 -28.69 3.51 -19.14
N VAL A 18 -27.39 3.56 -19.37
CA VAL A 18 -26.64 2.50 -20.06
C VAL A 18 -25.68 1.88 -19.06
N CYS A 19 -25.71 0.56 -18.94
CA CYS A 19 -24.87 -0.20 -18.02
C CYS A 19 -23.67 -0.79 -18.78
N HIS A 20 -22.46 -0.60 -18.24
CA HIS A 20 -21.23 -1.14 -18.79
C HIS A 20 -20.50 -1.98 -17.74
N PHE A 21 -19.86 -3.06 -18.19
CA PHE A 21 -18.98 -3.88 -17.36
C PHE A 21 -17.67 -4.14 -18.12
N PHE A 22 -16.59 -3.56 -17.63
CA PHE A 22 -15.25 -3.68 -18.21
C PHE A 22 -14.36 -4.47 -17.25
N GLY A 23 -13.75 -5.55 -17.74
CA GLY A 23 -12.93 -6.41 -16.89
C GLY A 23 -12.13 -7.44 -17.67
N TYR A 24 -12.82 -8.40 -18.30
CA TYR A 24 -12.15 -9.47 -19.07
C TYR A 24 -11.26 -8.93 -20.19
N GLN A 25 -11.69 -7.86 -20.87
CA GLN A 25 -10.90 -7.28 -21.98
C GLN A 25 -9.55 -6.73 -21.50
N ALA A 26 -9.48 -6.22 -20.27
CA ALA A 26 -8.25 -5.63 -19.72
C ALA A 26 -7.24 -6.70 -19.26
N ARG A 27 -7.72 -7.85 -18.76
CA ARG A 27 -6.84 -8.90 -18.19
C ARG A 27 -5.95 -9.62 -19.20
N GLY A 28 -6.35 -9.64 -20.48
CA GLY A 28 -5.58 -10.23 -21.58
C GLY A 28 -4.96 -9.18 -22.51
N SER A 29 -4.90 -7.92 -22.08
CA SER A 29 -4.31 -6.84 -22.88
C SER A 29 -2.78 -6.84 -22.81
N LEU A 30 -2.14 -6.11 -23.72
CA LEU A 30 -0.69 -5.92 -23.66
C LEU A 30 -0.31 -5.12 -22.41
N PRO A 31 0.71 -5.55 -21.64
CA PRO A 31 1.21 -4.81 -20.48
C PRO A 31 1.78 -3.46 -20.90
N SER A 32 1.74 -2.47 -20.01
CA SER A 32 2.45 -1.19 -20.20
C SER A 32 3.97 -1.39 -20.12
N ASN A 33 4.77 -0.40 -20.56
CA ASN A 33 6.23 -0.44 -20.35
C ASN A 33 6.58 -0.61 -18.87
N PHE A 34 5.86 0.09 -17.98
CA PHE A 34 6.00 -0.04 -16.54
C PHE A 34 5.77 -1.50 -16.05
N ASP A 35 4.68 -2.14 -16.49
CA ASP A 35 4.38 -3.52 -16.11
C ASP A 35 5.39 -4.52 -16.69
N CYS A 36 5.89 -4.27 -17.91
CA CYS A 36 6.97 -5.05 -18.52
C CYS A 36 8.25 -5.01 -17.69
N ASP A 37 8.73 -3.80 -17.36
CA ASP A 37 9.93 -3.60 -16.56
C ASP A 37 9.77 -4.19 -15.16
N TYR A 38 8.61 -3.94 -14.53
CA TYR A 38 8.31 -4.44 -13.19
C TYR A 38 8.29 -5.98 -13.16
N ALA A 39 7.57 -6.62 -14.08
CA ALA A 39 7.52 -8.09 -14.16
C ALA A 39 8.89 -8.70 -14.48
N TYR A 40 9.67 -8.05 -15.35
CA TYR A 40 11.03 -8.50 -15.69
C TYR A 40 11.94 -8.47 -14.47
N VAL A 41 11.95 -7.37 -13.72
CA VAL A 41 12.74 -7.22 -12.50
C VAL A 41 12.31 -8.23 -11.43
N LEU A 42 11.01 -8.45 -11.22
CA LEU A 42 10.52 -9.47 -10.29
C LEU A 42 10.99 -10.88 -10.64
N GLY A 43 11.05 -11.22 -11.93
CA GLY A 43 11.60 -12.48 -12.42
C GLY A 43 13.08 -12.64 -12.09
N HIS A 44 13.87 -11.59 -12.30
CA HIS A 44 15.30 -11.55 -11.94
C HIS A 44 15.53 -11.71 -10.44
N ILE A 45 14.74 -11.02 -9.60
CA ILE A 45 14.81 -11.16 -8.14
C ILE A 45 14.52 -12.59 -7.73
N SER A 46 13.49 -13.21 -8.34
CA SER A 46 13.13 -14.61 -8.05
C SER A 46 14.28 -15.58 -8.38
N MET A 47 15.04 -15.33 -9.45
CA MET A 47 16.24 -16.09 -9.77
C MET A 47 17.32 -15.91 -8.70
N HIS A 48 17.57 -14.68 -8.24
CA HIS A 48 18.53 -14.42 -7.16
C HIS A 48 18.15 -15.09 -5.84
N ILE A 49 16.85 -15.10 -5.49
CA ILE A 49 16.33 -15.82 -4.31
C ILE A 49 16.65 -17.33 -4.44
N LEU A 50 16.43 -17.91 -5.62
CA LEU A 50 16.72 -19.32 -5.89
C LEU A 50 18.22 -19.65 -5.76
N VAL A 51 19.09 -18.84 -6.38
CA VAL A 51 20.55 -19.03 -6.33
C VAL A 51 21.10 -18.88 -4.90
N ALA A 52 20.51 -17.99 -4.11
CA ALA A 52 20.84 -17.83 -2.69
C ALA A 52 20.34 -19.00 -1.81
N GLY A 53 19.59 -19.96 -2.36
CA GLY A 53 19.04 -21.09 -1.62
C GLY A 53 17.91 -20.69 -0.65
N LEU A 54 17.29 -19.54 -0.87
CA LEU A 54 16.22 -19.02 -0.01
C LEU A 54 14.85 -19.55 -0.48
N ASN A 55 13.97 -19.88 0.48
CA ASN A 55 12.62 -20.35 0.22
C ASN A 55 11.60 -19.62 1.11
N GLY A 56 10.36 -19.50 0.64
CA GLY A 56 9.29 -18.82 1.36
C GLY A 56 9.37 -17.30 1.30
N TYR A 57 10.09 -16.74 0.32
CA TYR A 57 10.21 -15.31 0.09
C TYR A 57 9.40 -14.87 -1.14
N MET A 58 8.87 -13.66 -1.08
CA MET A 58 8.24 -12.95 -2.20
C MET A 58 9.24 -11.95 -2.76
N ALA A 59 9.44 -11.97 -4.07
CA ALA A 59 10.17 -10.91 -4.77
C ALA A 59 9.40 -9.59 -4.69
N THR A 60 10.08 -8.50 -4.34
CA THR A 60 9.48 -7.17 -4.26
C THR A 60 10.42 -6.09 -4.78
N VAL A 61 9.85 -4.99 -5.24
CA VAL A 61 10.58 -3.81 -5.71
C VAL A 61 9.98 -2.58 -5.05
N THR A 62 10.82 -1.70 -4.52
CA THR A 62 10.40 -0.39 -4.01
C THR A 62 10.93 0.74 -4.89
N ASN A 63 10.43 1.95 -4.62
CA ASN A 63 10.74 3.16 -5.37
C ASN A 63 10.22 3.11 -6.81
N LEU A 64 9.07 2.45 -7.01
CA LEU A 64 8.43 2.30 -8.32
C LEU A 64 8.00 3.64 -8.95
N ASN A 65 7.87 4.70 -8.16
CA ASN A 65 7.60 6.05 -8.67
C ASN A 65 8.85 6.66 -9.37
N ASP A 66 10.05 6.25 -8.99
CA ASP A 66 11.30 6.67 -9.63
C ASP A 66 11.58 5.93 -10.95
N LEU A 67 12.58 6.43 -11.70
CA LEU A 67 13.13 5.72 -12.86
C LEU A 67 13.63 4.32 -12.49
N THR A 68 13.57 3.39 -13.44
CA THR A 68 13.90 1.97 -13.24
C THR A 68 15.29 1.72 -12.66
N ASN A 69 16.26 2.58 -12.96
CA ASN A 69 17.62 2.50 -12.40
C ASN A 69 17.73 2.84 -10.91
N LYS A 70 16.71 3.44 -10.31
CA LYS A 70 16.63 3.76 -8.88
C LYS A 70 15.77 2.76 -8.11
N TRP A 71 15.18 1.78 -8.79
CA TRP A 71 14.38 0.76 -8.15
C TRP A 71 15.23 -0.08 -7.21
N ARG A 72 14.71 -0.34 -6.02
CA ARG A 72 15.37 -1.18 -5.03
C ARG A 72 14.73 -2.55 -5.04
N CYS A 73 15.56 -3.57 -5.23
CA CYS A 73 15.14 -4.95 -5.29
C CYS A 73 15.28 -5.60 -3.92
N ALA A 74 14.23 -6.28 -3.45
CA ALA A 74 14.25 -6.96 -2.17
C ALA A 74 13.47 -8.28 -2.20
N ALA A 75 13.65 -9.08 -1.15
CA ALA A 75 12.92 -10.33 -0.93
C ALA A 75 12.30 -10.28 0.47
N VAL A 76 10.98 -10.43 0.56
CA VAL A 76 10.23 -10.34 1.82
C VAL A 76 9.70 -11.71 2.21
N PRO A 77 9.94 -12.20 3.45
CA PRO A 77 9.43 -13.50 3.87
C PRO A 77 7.89 -13.49 3.88
N LEU A 78 7.27 -14.50 3.27
CA LEU A 78 5.80 -14.62 3.16
C LEU A 78 5.12 -14.57 4.54
N THR A 79 5.76 -15.16 5.54
CA THR A 79 5.25 -15.21 6.92
C THR A 79 5.11 -13.82 7.55
N ALA A 80 5.91 -12.83 7.17
CA ALA A 80 5.80 -11.47 7.68
C ALA A 80 4.55 -10.74 7.14
N MET A 81 3.95 -11.21 6.05
CA MET A 81 2.72 -10.66 5.46
C MET A 81 1.46 -11.42 5.86
N MET A 82 1.60 -12.55 6.56
CA MET A 82 0.49 -13.40 6.96
C MET A 82 0.00 -13.04 8.36
N SER A 83 -1.32 -13.08 8.55
CA SER A 83 -1.90 -13.07 9.90
C SER A 83 -2.95 -14.16 10.04
N VAL A 84 -3.20 -14.58 11.29
CA VAL A 84 -4.18 -15.61 11.61
C VAL A 84 -5.43 -14.94 12.18
N LYS A 85 -6.49 -14.83 11.38
CA LYS A 85 -7.81 -14.47 11.93
C LYS A 85 -8.40 -15.70 12.62
N ARG A 86 -8.55 -15.65 13.94
CA ARG A 86 -9.31 -16.64 14.70
C ARG A 86 -10.79 -16.50 14.33
N HIS A 87 -11.29 -17.39 13.50
CA HIS A 87 -12.73 -17.54 13.32
C HIS A 87 -13.26 -18.24 14.59
N LEU A 88 -13.91 -17.51 15.49
CA LEU A 88 -14.71 -18.11 16.55
C LEU A 88 -15.96 -18.72 15.89
N ARG A 89 -16.00 -20.03 15.72
CA ARG A 89 -17.26 -20.73 15.43
C ARG A 89 -17.36 -22.03 16.22
N SER A 90 -18.44 -22.09 17.01
CA SER A 90 -18.97 -23.17 17.85
C SER A 90 -18.23 -23.52 19.16
N PRO A 91 -18.99 -23.76 20.25
CA PRO A 91 -18.46 -24.38 21.47
C PRO A 91 -17.87 -25.76 21.13
N GLY A 92 -16.60 -25.98 21.45
CA GLY A 92 -15.89 -27.25 21.22
C GLY A 92 -15.02 -27.33 19.96
N ALA A 93 -14.97 -26.28 19.13
CA ALA A 93 -14.04 -26.25 18.00
C ALA A 93 -12.63 -25.84 18.45
N VAL A 94 -11.62 -26.66 18.13
CA VAL A 94 -10.20 -26.26 18.24
C VAL A 94 -9.97 -25.12 17.25
N PRO A 95 -9.56 -23.92 17.69
CA PRO A 95 -9.37 -22.79 16.78
C PRO A 95 -8.07 -22.93 16.00
N THR A 96 -8.04 -23.82 15.00
CA THR A 96 -6.95 -23.87 14.02
C THR A 96 -7.17 -22.75 13.00
N GLY A 97 -6.73 -21.55 13.34
CA GLY A 97 -6.81 -20.42 12.42
C GLY A 97 -5.92 -20.65 11.19
N LYS A 98 -6.44 -20.36 9.99
CA LYS A 98 -5.67 -20.46 8.74
C LYS A 98 -4.88 -19.16 8.53
N PRO A 99 -3.55 -19.21 8.34
CA PRO A 99 -2.77 -18.01 8.03
C PRO A 99 -3.11 -17.51 6.62
N VAL A 100 -3.36 -16.22 6.47
CA VAL A 100 -3.78 -15.59 5.21
C VAL A 100 -3.07 -14.24 5.04
N ILE A 101 -2.65 -13.93 3.80
CA ILE A 101 -2.27 -12.57 3.41
C ILE A 101 -3.56 -11.82 3.11
N HIS A 102 -3.83 -10.75 3.86
CA HIS A 102 -5.09 -10.03 3.74
C HIS A 102 -5.08 -9.09 2.52
N PRO A 103 -6.20 -8.96 1.79
CA PRO A 103 -6.35 -7.90 0.80
C PRO A 103 -6.15 -6.54 1.48
N SER A 104 -5.39 -5.65 0.84
CA SER A 104 -5.25 -4.27 1.29
C SER A 104 -6.43 -3.45 0.77
N PRO A 105 -7.37 -3.00 1.62
CA PRO A 105 -8.46 -2.12 1.19
C PRO A 105 -7.91 -0.72 0.89
N VAL A 106 -8.73 0.11 0.21
CA VAL A 106 -8.40 1.52 0.00
C VAL A 106 -8.30 2.23 1.35
N ASP A 107 -7.18 2.89 1.60
CA ASP A 107 -7.02 3.76 2.78
C ASP A 107 -7.78 5.07 2.58
N LEU A 108 -8.83 5.28 3.37
CA LEU A 108 -9.66 6.48 3.34
C LEU A 108 -8.97 7.71 3.94
N GLN A 109 -7.83 7.55 4.61
CA GLN A 109 -6.95 8.62 5.06
C GLN A 109 -5.70 8.77 4.18
N GLY A 110 -5.53 7.89 3.18
CA GLY A 110 -4.41 7.89 2.27
C GLY A 110 -4.43 9.06 1.29
N LYS A 111 -3.24 9.43 0.79
CA LYS A 111 -3.05 10.56 -0.15
C LYS A 111 -3.86 10.38 -1.44
N ALA A 112 -3.87 9.18 -2.01
CA ALA A 112 -4.61 8.87 -3.22
C ALA A 112 -6.13 9.14 -3.06
N TYR A 113 -6.71 8.74 -1.92
CA TYR A 113 -8.11 9.01 -1.62
C TYR A 113 -8.37 10.49 -1.30
N ALA A 114 -7.43 11.17 -0.64
CA ALA A 114 -7.53 12.59 -0.35
C ALA A 114 -7.64 13.44 -1.65
N VAL A 115 -6.84 13.13 -2.68
CA VAL A 115 -6.92 13.79 -3.99
C VAL A 115 -8.29 13.59 -4.65
N LEU A 116 -8.87 12.39 -4.54
CA LEU A 116 -10.22 12.14 -5.03
C LEU A 116 -11.27 12.93 -4.23
N ARG A 117 -11.15 12.95 -2.90
CA ARG A 117 -12.08 13.63 -1.99
C ARG A 117 -12.10 15.13 -2.24
N GLU A 118 -10.94 15.75 -2.45
CA GLU A 118 -10.81 17.18 -2.75
C GLU A 118 -11.61 17.60 -3.98
N LYS A 119 -11.58 16.77 -5.05
CA LYS A 119 -12.24 17.06 -6.33
C LYS A 119 -13.66 16.49 -6.44
N ALA A 120 -14.12 15.73 -5.45
CA ALA A 120 -15.38 15.00 -5.53
C ALA A 120 -16.58 15.94 -5.74
N SER A 121 -16.62 17.08 -5.04
CA SER A 121 -17.71 18.06 -5.17
C SER A 121 -17.74 18.72 -6.55
N SER A 122 -16.58 19.07 -7.12
CA SER A 122 -16.50 19.61 -8.48
C SER A 122 -16.88 18.57 -9.53
N PHE A 123 -16.42 17.32 -9.38
CA PHE A 123 -16.76 16.24 -10.32
C PHE A 123 -18.24 15.85 -10.28
N LEU A 124 -18.94 16.16 -9.20
CA LEU A 124 -20.38 15.89 -9.07
C LEU A 124 -21.24 16.94 -9.80
N LEU A 125 -20.80 18.19 -9.87
CA LEU A 125 -21.59 19.31 -10.36
C LEU A 125 -21.19 19.78 -11.76
N ASP A 126 -19.91 19.63 -12.11
CA ASP A 126 -19.32 20.19 -13.32
C ASP A 126 -18.75 19.10 -14.24
N ASP A 127 -18.66 19.41 -15.54
CA ASP A 127 -18.21 18.49 -16.59
C ASP A 127 -16.67 18.46 -16.73
N PHE A 128 -15.98 17.89 -15.74
CA PHE A 128 -14.51 17.72 -15.76
C PHE A 128 -14.06 16.36 -16.31
N TYR A 129 -14.45 16.03 -17.53
CA TYR A 129 -14.05 14.76 -18.16
C TYR A 129 -12.62 14.81 -18.68
N ARG A 130 -11.88 13.71 -18.47
CA ARG A 130 -10.60 13.44 -19.15
C ARG A 130 -10.80 12.30 -20.14
N THR A 131 -10.16 12.40 -21.30
CA THR A 131 -10.18 11.38 -22.34
C THR A 131 -8.78 10.79 -22.48
N PRO A 132 -8.39 9.83 -21.62
CA PRO A 132 -7.12 9.15 -21.79
C PRO A 132 -7.10 8.38 -23.12
N GLY A 133 -5.96 8.38 -23.79
CA GLY A 133 -5.73 7.57 -24.98
C GLY A 133 -5.49 6.09 -24.65
N GLY A 134 -5.26 5.28 -25.69
CA GLY A 134 -4.75 3.92 -25.51
C GLY A 134 -3.30 3.91 -25.02
N ILE A 135 -2.88 2.80 -24.40
CA ILE A 135 -1.49 2.59 -23.96
C ILE A 135 -0.54 2.82 -25.14
N GLN A 136 0.46 3.67 -24.93
CA GLN A 136 1.55 3.92 -25.88
C GLN A 136 2.81 3.19 -25.41
N PHE A 137 3.64 2.76 -26.36
CA PHE A 137 4.92 2.09 -26.09
C PHE A 137 6.15 2.93 -26.44
N ASN A 138 5.93 3.96 -27.26
CA ASN A 138 6.97 4.89 -27.72
C ASN A 138 6.49 6.32 -27.52
N GLY A 139 7.44 7.25 -27.32
CA GLY A 139 7.16 8.68 -27.16
C GLY A 139 6.96 9.10 -25.71
N PHE A 140 6.52 10.35 -25.53
CA PHE A 140 6.53 11.01 -24.21
C PHE A 140 5.60 10.37 -23.17
N GLU A 141 4.50 9.77 -23.59
CA GLU A 141 3.50 9.18 -22.68
C GLU A 141 3.67 7.66 -22.47
N ALA A 142 4.73 7.05 -23.02
CA ALA A 142 4.90 5.60 -22.98
C ALA A 142 5.15 5.05 -21.56
N ASP A 143 5.83 5.82 -20.73
CA ASP A 143 6.28 5.40 -19.39
C ASP A 143 5.45 6.03 -18.27
N VAL A 144 4.22 6.46 -18.58
CA VAL A 144 3.30 7.06 -17.60
C VAL A 144 2.86 6.00 -16.59
N LYS A 145 2.93 6.36 -15.31
CA LYS A 145 2.57 5.50 -14.18
C LYS A 145 1.15 5.78 -13.69
N PRO A 146 0.49 4.82 -13.02
CA PRO A 146 -0.80 5.06 -12.40
C PRO A 146 -0.75 6.22 -11.39
N ILE A 147 -1.77 7.09 -11.41
CA ILE A 147 -1.83 8.26 -10.50
C ILE A 147 -1.73 7.84 -9.03
N THR A 148 -2.32 6.70 -8.68
CA THR A 148 -2.25 6.14 -7.31
C THR A 148 -0.81 5.93 -6.87
N LEU A 149 0.04 5.39 -7.76
CA LEU A 149 1.46 5.17 -7.47
C LEU A 149 2.24 6.49 -7.38
N THR A 150 1.91 7.48 -8.21
CA THR A 150 2.64 8.76 -8.23
C THR A 150 2.32 9.68 -7.06
N VAL A 151 1.17 9.48 -6.41
CA VAL A 151 0.69 10.28 -5.27
C VAL A 151 1.05 9.61 -3.93
N GLU A 152 1.33 8.32 -3.96
CA GLU A 152 1.81 7.58 -2.80
C GLU A 152 3.32 7.83 -2.61
N ASP A 153 3.69 8.33 -1.43
CA ASP A 153 5.08 8.59 -1.06
C ASP A 153 5.54 7.66 0.08
N GLN A 154 4.97 6.46 0.16
CA GLN A 154 5.34 5.50 1.20
C GLN A 154 6.57 4.70 0.76
N ASP A 155 7.74 5.03 1.31
CA ASP A 155 8.97 4.23 1.16
C ASP A 155 9.30 3.51 2.47
N TYR A 156 8.47 2.51 2.81
CA TYR A 156 8.63 1.76 4.06
C TYR A 156 9.99 1.06 4.17
N LEU A 157 10.53 0.52 3.07
CA LEU A 157 11.85 -0.11 3.10
C LEU A 157 12.96 0.93 3.22
N GLY A 158 12.85 2.08 2.54
CA GLY A 158 13.77 3.19 2.73
C GLY A 158 13.79 3.71 4.16
N ASP A 159 12.63 3.83 4.80
CA ASP A 159 12.52 4.23 6.21
C ASP A 159 13.24 3.24 7.15
N ILE A 160 13.12 1.94 6.88
CA ILE A 160 13.85 0.89 7.62
C ILE A 160 15.37 1.03 7.40
N GLU A 161 15.82 1.26 6.18
CA GLU A 161 17.24 1.44 5.87
C GLU A 161 17.82 2.67 6.59
N ILE A 162 17.08 3.79 6.61
CA ILE A 162 17.46 5.00 7.35
C ILE A 162 17.60 4.68 8.84
N LEU A 163 16.64 3.95 9.43
CA LEU A 163 16.70 3.53 10.82
C LEU A 163 17.94 2.66 11.10
N GLN A 164 18.24 1.69 10.23
CA GLN A 164 19.43 0.84 10.35
C GLN A 164 20.72 1.66 10.27
N GLU A 165 20.79 2.65 9.39
CA GLU A 165 21.92 3.55 9.28
C GLU A 165 22.18 4.32 10.59
N TYR A 166 21.13 4.84 11.22
CA TYR A 166 21.25 5.50 12.53
C TYR A 166 21.70 4.54 13.64
N LEU A 167 21.19 3.31 13.65
CA LEU A 167 21.61 2.30 14.62
C LEU A 167 23.09 1.95 14.45
N GLU A 168 23.59 1.82 13.22
CA GLU A 168 25.01 1.59 12.95
C GLU A 168 25.88 2.81 13.33
N LYS A 169 25.38 4.04 13.14
CA LYS A 169 26.06 5.26 13.66
C LYS A 169 26.19 5.19 15.18
N VAL A 170 25.11 4.87 15.90
CA VAL A 170 25.15 4.70 17.37
C VAL A 170 26.13 3.60 17.76
N ARG A 171 26.06 2.44 17.11
CA ARG A 171 27.00 1.32 17.33
C ARG A 171 28.45 1.74 17.10
N SER A 172 28.72 2.60 16.12
CA SER A 172 30.05 3.08 15.83
C SER A 172 30.63 4.01 16.91
N MET A 173 29.78 4.77 17.59
CA MET A 173 30.15 5.68 18.68
C MET A 173 30.38 4.94 20.01
N VAL A 174 29.72 3.80 20.22
CA VAL A 174 29.73 3.05 21.50
C VAL A 174 30.68 1.83 21.42
N LYS A 175 31.83 1.99 20.77
CA LYS A 175 32.87 0.93 20.69
C LYS A 175 33.66 0.78 22.00
N PRO A 176 34.35 -0.35 22.23
CA PRO A 176 35.26 -0.50 23.36
C PRO A 176 36.27 0.65 23.41
N GLY A 177 36.32 1.37 24.54
CA GLY A 177 37.11 2.60 24.71
C GLY A 177 36.30 3.89 24.74
N CYS A 178 34.98 3.85 24.51
CA CYS A 178 34.12 5.01 24.72
C CYS A 178 33.95 5.35 26.21
N SER A 179 33.71 6.63 26.52
CA SER A 179 33.47 7.10 27.89
C SER A 179 32.21 6.46 28.48
N ARG A 180 32.20 6.23 29.80
CA ARG A 180 31.07 5.61 30.49
C ARG A 180 29.81 6.48 30.42
N GLU A 181 29.95 7.80 30.35
CA GLU A 181 28.83 8.74 30.22
C GLU A 181 28.10 8.55 28.88
N ILE A 182 28.85 8.48 27.77
CA ILE A 182 28.30 8.26 26.42
C ILE A 182 27.56 6.92 26.34
N LEU A 183 28.17 5.86 26.88
CA LEU A 183 27.55 4.53 26.92
C LEU A 183 26.24 4.55 27.72
N LYS A 184 26.22 5.20 28.89
CA LYS A 184 25.02 5.31 29.72
C LYS A 184 23.92 6.15 29.04
N ALA A 185 24.29 7.23 28.37
CA ALA A 185 23.37 8.06 27.60
C ALA A 185 22.72 7.25 26.47
N ALA A 186 23.52 6.53 25.68
CA ALA A 186 23.02 5.70 24.58
C ALA A 186 22.04 4.61 25.08
N ILE A 187 22.37 3.91 26.18
CA ILE A 187 21.49 2.89 26.76
C ILE A 187 20.15 3.50 27.18
N ASN A 188 20.18 4.63 27.91
CA ASN A 188 18.96 5.29 28.38
C ASN A 188 18.08 5.77 27.21
N SER A 189 18.68 6.36 26.18
CA SER A 189 17.96 6.78 24.98
C SER A 189 17.33 5.61 24.24
N MET A 190 18.07 4.51 24.05
CA MET A 190 17.55 3.31 23.38
C MET A 190 16.43 2.63 24.19
N SER A 191 16.53 2.63 25.52
CA SER A 191 15.45 2.15 26.39
C SER A 191 14.20 2.99 26.21
N SER A 192 14.33 4.33 26.22
CA SER A 192 13.20 5.23 26.02
C SER A 192 12.52 5.04 24.65
N VAL A 193 13.31 4.83 23.58
CA VAL A 193 12.76 4.53 22.25
C VAL A 193 11.97 3.22 22.26
N LYS A 194 12.51 2.17 22.90
CA LYS A 194 11.81 0.89 23.05
C LYS A 194 10.47 1.07 23.76
N ASP A 195 10.44 1.79 24.88
CA ASP A 195 9.23 1.97 25.69
C ASP A 195 8.14 2.72 24.91
N VAL A 196 8.51 3.76 24.14
CA VAL A 196 7.57 4.49 23.26
C VAL A 196 6.99 3.56 22.19
N LEU A 197 7.83 2.75 21.53
CA LEU A 197 7.38 1.81 20.51
C LEU A 197 6.48 0.71 21.07
N GLU A 198 6.77 0.24 22.29
CA GLU A 198 5.94 -0.75 22.99
C GLU A 198 4.53 -0.21 23.23
N VAL A 199 4.41 1.04 23.70
CA VAL A 199 3.12 1.73 23.88
C VAL A 199 2.38 1.90 22.54
N MET A 200 3.09 2.27 21.46
CA MET A 200 2.49 2.44 20.13
C MET A 200 2.07 1.10 19.48
N SER A 201 2.75 0.01 19.82
CA SER A 201 2.46 -1.33 19.29
C SER A 201 1.28 -2.02 19.98
N ALA A 202 0.85 -1.52 21.14
CA ALA A 202 -0.34 -2.00 21.81
C ALA A 202 -1.56 -1.76 20.91
N PRO A 203 -2.38 -2.79 20.62
CA PRO A 203 -3.56 -2.60 19.81
C PRO A 203 -4.45 -1.55 20.50
N LEU A 204 -4.75 -0.47 19.79
CA LEU A 204 -5.87 0.40 20.11
C LEU A 204 -7.12 -0.48 20.07
N ASN A 205 -7.51 -1.00 21.23
CA ASN A 205 -8.83 -1.58 21.48
C ASN A 205 -9.86 -0.46 21.27
N THR A 206 -10.22 -0.23 20.02
CA THR A 206 -11.35 0.59 19.63
C THR A 206 -12.04 -0.09 18.47
N GLU A 207 -12.81 -1.13 18.80
CA GLU A 207 -14.12 -1.28 18.18
C GLU A 207 -14.90 0.01 18.48
N LEU A 208 -14.79 1.00 17.61
CA LEU A 208 -15.75 2.09 17.57
C LEU A 208 -17.10 1.47 17.22
N PRO A 209 -18.15 1.61 18.04
CA PRO A 209 -19.46 1.05 17.72
C PRO A 209 -19.92 1.67 16.40
N LEU A 210 -20.21 0.80 15.43
CA LEU A 210 -20.87 1.18 14.19
C LEU A 210 -22.13 1.97 14.56
N TYR A 211 -22.15 3.25 14.18
CA TYR A 211 -23.35 4.07 14.27
C TYR A 211 -24.49 3.34 13.57
N ASN A 212 -25.49 2.91 14.35
CA ASN A 212 -26.78 2.50 13.83
C ASN A 212 -27.47 3.73 13.23
N LEU A 213 -27.47 3.83 11.91
CA LEU A 213 -28.43 4.66 11.20
C LEU A 213 -29.72 3.84 11.10
N ASN A 214 -30.67 4.17 11.99
CA ASN A 214 -32.09 3.85 11.79
C ASN A 214 -32.66 4.65 10.62
#